data_AF-A0A399SRK5-F1
#
_entry.id   AF-A0A399SRK5-F1
#
_cell.length_a   1.000
_cell.length_b   1.000
_cell.length_c   1.000
_cell.angle_alpha   90.00
_cell.angle_beta   90.00
_cell.angle_gamma   90.00
#
_symmetry.space_group_name_H-M   'P 1'
#
loop_
_entity.id
_entity.type
_entity.pdbx_description
1 polymer ?
#
loop_
_entity_poly.entity_id
_entity_poly.type
_entity_poly.pdbx_seq_one_letter_code
_entity_poly.pdbx_strand_id
1 'polypeptide(L)' 'MIDFTALMDTITVSGETCSVTATEDWLQGRTIYGGLSAAFCLESVARQFGELPPLRSAQFGFVGPATG' A
#
# COMPACT_ATOMS: atom_id res chain seq x y z
N MET A 1 -17.48 0.45 -3.11
CA MET A 1 -16.36 1.39 -3.10
C MET A 1 -16.00 1.77 -1.69
N ILE A 2 -14.95 1.13 -1.17
CA ILE A 2 -14.22 1.63 0.00
C ILE A 2 -13.38 2.82 -0.47
N ASP A 3 -13.42 3.93 0.25
CA ASP A 3 -12.56 5.06 -0.07
C ASP A 3 -11.10 4.78 0.31
N PHE A 4 -10.19 5.64 -0.17
CA PHE A 4 -8.76 5.47 0.04
C PHE A 4 -8.38 5.40 1.53
N THR A 5 -8.92 6.29 2.35
CA THR A 5 -8.56 6.40 3.77
C THR A 5 -9.06 5.17 4.52
N ALA A 6 -10.32 4.79 4.29
CA ALA A 6 -10.89 3.58 4.87
C ALA A 6 -10.10 2.33 4.46
N LEU A 7 -9.60 2.26 3.23
CA LEU A 7 -8.75 1.16 2.78
C LEU A 7 -7.39 1.13 3.49
N MET A 8 -6.73 2.27 3.69
CA MET A 8 -5.47 2.32 4.43
C MET A 8 -5.64 1.84 5.88
N ASP A 9 -6.76 2.16 6.52
CA ASP A 9 -7.04 1.72 7.88
C ASP A 9 -7.17 0.19 8.02
N THR A 10 -7.46 -0.53 6.92
CA THR A 10 -7.52 -2.00 6.93
C THR A 10 -6.16 -2.70 6.94
N ILE A 11 -5.05 -1.97 6.78
CA ILE A 11 -3.71 -2.58 6.83
C ILE A 11 -3.47 -3.18 8.22
N THR A 12 -3.14 -4.45 8.26
CA THR A 12 -2.79 -5.16 9.49
C THR A 12 -1.29 -5.35 9.59
N VAL A 13 -0.74 -5.27 10.80
CA VAL A 13 0.69 -5.47 11.07
C VAL A 13 0.84 -6.70 11.95
N SER A 14 1.69 -7.64 11.53
CA SER A 14 2.02 -8.86 12.26
C SER A 14 3.53 -9.04 12.28
N GLY A 15 4.17 -8.56 13.35
CA GLY A 15 5.63 -8.56 13.46
C GLY A 15 6.26 -7.56 12.49
N GLU A 16 6.98 -8.07 11.48
CA GLU A 16 7.61 -7.28 10.42
C GLU A 16 6.78 -7.28 9.11
N THR A 17 5.63 -7.95 9.11
CA THR A 17 4.79 -8.10 7.93
C THR A 17 3.56 -7.19 8.02
N CYS A 18 3.33 -6.40 6.97
CA CYS A 18 2.07 -5.70 6.75
C CYS A 18 1.20 -6.46 5.74
N SER A 19 -0.11 -6.47 5.94
CA SER A 19 -1.07 -7.18 5.06
C SER A 19 -2.32 -6.35 4.82
N VAL A 20 -2.77 -6.33 3.56
CA VAL A 20 -3.94 -5.58 3.10
C VAL A 20 -4.53 -6.24 1.86
N THR A 21 -5.84 -6.17 1.72
CA THR A 21 -6.56 -6.66 0.53
C THR A 21 -7.16 -5.47 -0.20
N ALA A 22 -6.70 -5.22 -1.43
CA ALA A 22 -7.31 -4.22 -2.30
C ALA A 22 -8.64 -4.75 -2.85
N THR A 23 -9.64 -3.87 -2.96
CA THR A 23 -10.91 -4.22 -3.63
C THR A 23 -10.79 -4.04 -5.14
N GLU A 24 -11.64 -4.73 -5.90
CA GLU A 24 -11.63 -4.70 -7.38
C GLU A 24 -11.79 -3.28 -7.96
N ASP A 25 -12.43 -2.38 -7.20
CA ASP A 25 -12.60 -0.95 -7.52
C ASP A 25 -11.26 -0.23 -7.75
N TRP A 26 -10.15 -0.78 -7.27
CA TRP A 26 -8.80 -0.21 -7.39
C TRP A 26 -7.94 -0.85 -8.49
N LEU A 27 -8.52 -1.74 -9.30
CA LEU A 27 -7.82 -2.36 -10.43
C LEU A 27 -7.73 -1.41 -11.63
N GLN A 28 -6.57 -1.42 -12.27
CA GLN A 28 -6.33 -0.86 -13.59
C GLN A 28 -6.06 -2.00 -14.58
N GLY A 29 -7.13 -2.53 -15.17
CA GLY A 29 -7.06 -3.75 -15.98
C GLY A 29 -6.88 -4.98 -15.10
N ARG A 30 -5.73 -5.67 -15.20
CA ARG A 30 -5.45 -6.94 -14.48
C ARG A 30 -4.57 -6.78 -13.23
N THR A 31 -4.30 -5.54 -12.82
CA THR A 31 -3.39 -5.23 -11.71
C THR A 31 -3.96 -4.07 -10.91
N ILE A 32 -3.65 -3.99 -9.63
CA ILE A 32 -3.96 -2.81 -8.82
C ILE A 32 -3.28 -1.56 -9.40
N TYR A 33 -3.94 -0.41 -9.25
CA TYR A 33 -3.39 0.89 -9.60
C TYR A 33 -2.03 1.09 -8.92
N GLY A 34 -0.99 1.41 -9.69
CA GLY A 34 0.39 1.47 -9.18
C GLY A 34 0.59 2.50 -8.06
N GLY A 35 -0.17 3.60 -8.07
CA GLY A 35 -0.16 4.58 -6.98
C GLY A 35 -0.71 4.01 -5.67
N LEU A 36 -1.66 3.07 -5.72
CA LEU A 36 -2.17 2.38 -4.55
C LEU A 36 -1.13 1.41 -3.99
N SER A 37 -0.43 0.64 -4.84
CA SER A 37 0.68 -0.21 -4.38
C SER A 37 1.76 0.61 -3.68
N ALA A 38 2.12 1.76 -4.25
CA ALA A 38 3.09 2.68 -3.67
C ALA A 38 2.62 3.22 -2.31
N ALA A 39 1.34 3.56 -2.18
CA ALA A 39 0.74 3.99 -0.92
C ALA A 39 0.79 2.88 0.15
N PHE A 40 0.46 1.63 -0.19
CA PHE A 40 0.58 0.50 0.73
C PHE A 40 2.02 0.30 1.22
N CYS A 41 3.00 0.40 0.33
CA CYS A 41 4.41 0.29 0.72
C CYS A 41 4.81 1.41 1.68
N LEU A 42 4.41 2.66 1.41
CA LEU A 42 4.73 3.79 2.27
C LEU A 42 4.05 3.68 3.64
N GLU A 43 2.76 3.34 3.66
CA GLU A 43 2.00 3.19 4.90
C GLU A 43 2.53 2.04 5.76
N SER A 44 2.98 0.96 5.13
CA SER A 44 3.66 -0.14 5.82
C SER A 44 4.95 0.32 6.50
N VAL A 45 5.77 1.14 5.82
CA VAL A 45 6.97 1.73 6.40
C VAL A 45 6.62 2.65 7.57
N ALA A 46 5.60 3.51 7.41
CA ALA A 46 5.18 4.43 8.46
C ALA A 46 4.66 3.71 9.72
N ARG A 47 3.97 2.56 9.55
CA ARG A 47 3.50 1.73 10.69
C ARG A 47 4.61 0.94 11.36
N GLN A 48 5.62 0.50 10.59
CA GLN A 48 6.72 -0.30 11.12
C GLN A 48 7.80 0.56 11.80
N PHE A 49 8.01 1.79 11.31
CA PHE A 49 9.08 2.67 11.75
C PHE A 49 8.52 4.03 12.20
N GLY A 50 8.47 4.25 13.50
CA GLY A 50 8.11 5.55 14.09
C GLY A 50 9.23 6.59 13.97
N GLU A 51 8.86 7.88 14.03
CA GLU A 51 9.79 9.02 14.08
C GLU A 51 10.73 9.18 12.87
N LEU A 52 10.30 8.73 11.68
CA LEU A 52 11.05 8.98 10.45
C LEU A 52 10.99 10.46 10.03
N PRO A 53 12.05 11.02 9.44
CA PRO A 53 11.98 12.34 8.83
C PRO A 53 11.00 12.36 7.64
N PRO A 54 10.53 13.54 7.21
CA PRO A 54 9.60 13.65 6.08
C PRO A 54 10.13 12.97 4.82
N LEU A 55 9.28 12.18 4.17
CA LEU A 55 9.59 11.52 2.90
C LEU A 55 9.88 12.57 1.82
N ARG A 56 11.05 12.48 1.17
CA ARG A 56 11.44 13.38 0.08
C ARG A 56 11.30 12.74 -1.30
N SER A 57 11.62 11.45 -1.38
CA SER A 57 11.53 10.66 -2.61
C SER A 57 11.32 9.20 -2.24
N ALA A 58 10.69 8.47 -3.16
CA ALA A 58 10.55 7.02 -3.08
C ALA A 58 10.69 6.45 -4.48
N GLN A 59 11.25 5.24 -4.58
CA GLN A 59 11.36 4.50 -5.83
C GLN A 59 10.64 3.17 -5.65
N PHE A 60 9.72 2.88 -6.56
CA PHE A 60 8.91 1.66 -6.53
C PHE A 60 9.24 0.82 -7.76
N GLY A 61 9.63 -0.43 -7.53
CA GLY A 61 9.87 -1.41 -8.59
C GLY A 61 8.66 -2.34 -8.74
N PHE A 62 7.98 -2.27 -9.87
CA PHE A 62 6.85 -3.15 -10.19
C PHE A 62 7.35 -4.37 -10.98
N VAL A 63 7.47 -5.52 -10.31
CA VAL A 63 8.09 -6.73 -10.88
C VAL A 63 7.08 -7.60 -11.65
N GLY A 64 5.79 -7.49 -11.32
CA GLY A 64 4.72 -8.22 -11.99
C GLY A 64 3.34 -7.69 -11.61
N PRO A 65 2.26 -8.19 -12.24
CA PRO A 65 0.90 -7.83 -11.88
C PRO A 65 0.64 -8.17 -10.41
N ALA A 66 0.16 -7.18 -9.65
CA ALA A 66 -0.28 -7.37 -8.29
C ALA A 66 -1.80 -7.38 -8.25
N THR A 67 -2.38 -8.42 -7.68
CA THR A 67 -3.81 -8.54 -7.43
C THR A 67 -4.03 -8.60 -5.92
N GLY A 68 -5.13 -8.01 -5.45
CA GLY A 68 -5.57 -8.05 -4.05
C GLY A 68 -6.50 -9.24 -3.84
#